data_AF-A0A958KUL5-F1
#
_entry.id   AF-A0A958KUL5-F1
#
_cell.length_a   1.000
_cell.length_b   1.000
_cell.length_c   1.000
_cell.angle_alpha   90.00
_cell.angle_beta   90.00
_cell.angle_gamma   90.00
#
_symmetry.space_group_name_H-M   'P 1'
#
loop_
_entity.id
_entity.type
_entity.pdbx_description
1 polymer ?
#
loop_
_entity_poly.entity_id
_entity_poly.type
_entity_poly.pdbx_seq_one_letter_code
_entity_poly.pdbx_strand_id
1 'polypeptide(L)'
;DRKQEFLIIARKAIINQAALVINQSKSNSELQKQYDKLSKTNLSKASSSERINFQKHKLLIATKLKDMSEVIIAATLLLKEKDLKTSERRDANQQLVWAHEMNLDFKSAIAVLKRMDPVKGQEDDHMLKLAVLTELAGLNSTSYYEKFLKISNDKQKKQDVALTLVKLAKNPTTAFNKYKKYLVRSNKYAVAGLYAYDHKKTKSLKRDILNNTKHNTFEAQLLLREDQIKDISNLASRLSRHKISSTSKRMKSSINDRIKMIGDMEKLAARAIQQKDFTLQFLSLSVISIENDRLAQDILRLPQPKGLTKEMKKQYQDLLGQQTEPYMAKAKSVKKKIDELWDDKEQSNFKDVMDLANQPTQPGYKVAEEELFSVTRMAKKLKYSISDLAQKQPKRQKLSQELISLKTKVKKNPYDSSYLEKIRDIESKLGRGSMVAYIDARLTKLKSTGGQN
;
A
#
# COMPACT_ATOMS: atom_id res chain seq x y z
N ASP A 1 -24.23 -56.20 33.05
CA ASP A 1 -23.37 -56.30 31.85
C ASP A 1 -24.09 -56.08 30.52
N ARG A 2 -25.22 -56.75 30.22
CA ARG A 2 -25.97 -56.58 28.95
C ARG A 2 -26.28 -55.13 28.52
N LYS A 3 -26.57 -54.22 29.48
CA LYS A 3 -26.81 -52.80 29.21
C LYS A 3 -25.56 -52.06 28.69
N GLN A 4 -24.36 -52.45 29.14
CA GLN A 4 -23.10 -51.87 28.64
C GLN A 4 -22.78 -52.39 27.24
N GLU A 5 -22.94 -53.69 27.01
CA GLU A 5 -22.75 -54.31 25.69
C GLU A 5 -23.67 -53.67 24.64
N PHE A 6 -24.95 -53.47 24.98
CA PHE A 6 -25.89 -52.78 24.10
C PHE A 6 -25.45 -51.34 23.77
N LEU A 7 -24.94 -50.59 24.76
CA LEU A 7 -24.44 -49.23 24.54
C LEU A 7 -23.21 -49.21 23.63
N ILE A 8 -22.30 -50.17 23.74
CA ILE A 8 -21.13 -50.30 22.86
C ILE A 8 -21.57 -50.59 21.43
N ILE A 9 -22.48 -51.56 21.24
CA ILE A 9 -23.02 -51.90 19.91
C ILE A 9 -23.73 -50.71 19.29
N ALA A 10 -24.59 -50.02 20.05
CA ALA A 10 -25.32 -48.84 19.59
C ALA A 10 -24.36 -47.72 19.16
N ARG A 11 -23.32 -47.43 19.96
CA ARG A 11 -22.30 -46.42 19.62
C ARG A 11 -21.54 -46.79 18.35
N LYS A 12 -21.12 -48.05 18.21
CA LYS A 12 -20.42 -48.55 17.02
C LYS A 12 -21.30 -48.42 15.76
N ALA A 13 -22.59 -48.74 15.85
CA ALA A 13 -23.52 -48.57 14.75
C ALA A 13 -23.66 -47.09 14.34
N ILE A 14 -23.69 -46.16 15.29
CA ILE A 14 -23.74 -44.71 15.01
C ILE A 14 -22.48 -44.24 14.30
N ILE A 15 -21.29 -44.69 14.73
CA ILE A 15 -20.01 -44.35 14.07
C ILE A 15 -19.99 -44.90 12.64
N ASN A 16 -20.36 -46.17 12.44
CA ASN A 16 -20.39 -46.77 11.09
C ASN A 16 -21.35 -46.01 10.16
N GLN A 17 -22.52 -45.62 10.66
CA GLN A 17 -23.44 -44.77 9.92
C GLN A 17 -22.83 -43.39 9.60
N ALA A 18 -22.09 -42.80 10.54
CA ALA A 18 -21.39 -41.54 10.30
C ALA A 18 -20.36 -41.67 9.19
N ALA A 19 -19.57 -42.74 9.18
CA ALA A 19 -18.59 -43.01 8.11
C ALA A 19 -19.25 -43.13 6.74
N LEU A 20 -20.39 -43.84 6.66
CA LEU A 20 -21.17 -43.94 5.43
C LEU A 20 -21.68 -42.58 4.95
N VAL A 21 -22.32 -41.81 5.84
CA VAL A 21 -22.84 -40.47 5.51
C VAL A 21 -21.71 -39.52 5.09
N ILE A 22 -20.56 -39.54 5.76
CA ILE A 22 -19.39 -38.73 5.38
C ILE A 22 -18.96 -39.05 3.95
N ASN A 23 -18.92 -40.32 3.56
CA ASN A 23 -18.41 -40.74 2.26
C ASN A 23 -19.44 -40.63 1.13
N GLN A 24 -20.73 -40.81 1.42
CA GLN A 24 -21.76 -41.01 0.39
C GLN A 24 -22.78 -39.88 0.32
N SER A 25 -22.93 -39.06 1.36
CA SER A 25 -23.98 -38.05 1.38
C SER A 25 -23.72 -36.92 0.38
N LYS A 26 -24.77 -36.57 -0.37
CA LYS A 26 -24.81 -35.41 -1.26
C LYS A 26 -25.61 -34.24 -0.67
N SER A 27 -26.13 -34.38 0.56
CA SER A 27 -27.07 -33.43 1.17
C SER A 27 -26.58 -32.93 2.52
N ASN A 28 -26.56 -31.59 2.69
CA ASN A 28 -26.27 -30.96 3.98
C ASN A 28 -27.28 -31.36 5.07
N SER A 29 -28.53 -31.68 4.71
CA SER A 29 -29.54 -32.11 5.68
C SER A 29 -29.20 -33.46 6.32
N GLU A 30 -28.68 -34.41 5.53
CA GLU A 30 -28.27 -35.72 6.04
C GLU A 30 -27.03 -35.61 6.93
N LEU A 31 -26.05 -34.80 6.50
CA LEU A 31 -24.87 -34.48 7.30
C LEU A 31 -25.27 -33.84 8.64
N GLN A 32 -26.21 -32.89 8.65
CA GLN A 32 -26.68 -32.24 9.88
C GLN A 32 -27.41 -33.24 10.81
N LYS A 33 -28.33 -34.05 10.27
CA LYS A 33 -29.02 -35.07 11.07
C LYS A 33 -28.05 -36.04 11.72
N GLN A 34 -27.02 -36.46 10.99
CA GLN A 34 -26.01 -37.36 11.52
C GLN A 34 -25.10 -36.66 12.54
N TYR A 35 -24.78 -35.38 12.33
CA TYR A 35 -24.07 -34.57 13.31
C TYR A 35 -24.84 -34.47 14.64
N ASP A 36 -26.14 -34.19 14.57
CA ASP A 36 -27.01 -34.09 15.73
C ASP A 36 -27.09 -35.42 16.49
N LYS A 37 -27.15 -36.54 15.75
CA LYS A 37 -27.14 -37.89 16.32
C LYS A 37 -25.86 -38.18 17.09
N LEU A 38 -24.70 -37.83 16.50
CA LEU A 38 -23.40 -37.96 17.19
C LEU A 38 -23.34 -37.07 18.44
N SER A 39 -23.83 -35.83 18.36
CA SER A 39 -23.80 -34.86 19.45
C SER A 39 -24.70 -35.22 20.63
N LYS A 40 -25.83 -35.89 20.38
CA LYS A 40 -26.77 -36.36 21.41
C LYS A 40 -26.38 -37.70 22.05
N THR A 41 -25.40 -38.41 21.49
CA THR A 41 -24.99 -39.73 21.99
C THR A 41 -24.25 -39.61 23.32
N ASN A 42 -24.68 -40.38 24.33
CA ASN A 42 -24.04 -40.36 25.65
C ASN A 42 -22.70 -41.11 25.65
N LEU A 43 -21.61 -40.38 25.94
CA LEU A 43 -20.23 -40.89 25.98
C LEU A 43 -19.65 -41.06 27.39
N SER A 44 -20.43 -40.89 28.46
CA SER A 44 -19.91 -40.91 29.85
C SER A 44 -19.24 -42.24 30.23
N LYS A 45 -19.69 -43.34 29.62
CA LYS A 45 -19.14 -44.69 29.79
C LYS A 45 -18.46 -45.21 28.51
N ALA A 46 -18.00 -44.32 27.63
CA ALA A 46 -17.26 -44.69 26.43
C ALA A 46 -15.77 -44.85 26.76
N SER A 47 -15.11 -45.79 26.11
CA SER A 47 -13.66 -45.91 26.10
C SER A 47 -13.02 -44.68 25.41
N SER A 48 -11.74 -44.42 25.67
CA SER A 48 -11.03 -43.32 25.00
C SER A 48 -11.00 -43.47 23.49
N SER A 49 -10.84 -44.70 22.97
CA SER A 49 -10.87 -44.98 21.53
C SER A 49 -12.23 -44.62 20.90
N GLU A 50 -13.33 -44.98 21.56
CA GLU A 50 -14.67 -44.59 21.10
C GLU A 50 -14.83 -43.06 21.10
N ARG A 51 -14.45 -42.37 22.18
CA ARG A 51 -14.56 -40.90 22.24
C ARG A 51 -13.75 -40.22 21.14
N ILE A 52 -12.52 -40.67 20.91
CA ILE A 52 -11.67 -40.19 19.81
C ILE A 52 -12.38 -40.37 18.46
N ASN A 53 -12.93 -41.54 18.19
CA ASN A 53 -13.65 -41.81 16.93
C ASN A 53 -14.90 -40.94 16.78
N PHE A 54 -15.69 -40.74 17.83
CA PHE A 54 -16.85 -39.83 17.80
C PHE A 54 -16.42 -38.41 17.45
N GLN A 55 -15.38 -37.87 18.10
CA GLN A 55 -14.92 -36.51 17.84
C GLN A 55 -14.33 -36.35 16.42
N LYS A 56 -13.61 -37.36 15.91
CA LYS A 56 -13.13 -37.35 14.51
C LYS A 56 -14.27 -37.29 13.50
N HIS A 57 -15.31 -38.10 13.68
CA HIS A 57 -16.47 -38.09 12.77
C HIS A 57 -17.25 -36.78 12.86
N LYS A 58 -17.43 -36.24 14.08
CA LYS A 58 -18.00 -34.89 14.26
C LYS A 58 -17.19 -33.83 13.52
N LEU A 59 -15.87 -33.85 13.68
CA LEU A 59 -14.96 -32.91 13.01
C LEU A 59 -15.11 -32.98 11.49
N LEU A 60 -15.05 -34.18 10.91
CA LEU A 60 -15.20 -34.39 9.46
C LEU A 60 -16.56 -33.89 8.93
N ILE A 61 -17.64 -34.21 9.64
CA ILE A 61 -18.98 -33.75 9.25
C ILE A 61 -19.08 -32.23 9.36
N ALA A 62 -18.61 -31.62 10.44
CA ALA A 62 -18.61 -30.16 10.62
C ALA A 62 -17.80 -29.45 9.52
N THR A 63 -16.64 -29.99 9.14
CA THR A 63 -15.85 -29.50 8.01
C THR A 63 -16.63 -29.56 6.70
N LYS A 64 -17.35 -30.66 6.42
CA LYS A 64 -18.21 -30.78 5.22
C LYS A 64 -19.40 -29.83 5.24
N LEU A 65 -20.01 -29.62 6.41
CA LEU A 65 -21.08 -28.65 6.64
C LEU A 65 -20.59 -27.20 6.58
N LYS A 66 -19.27 -26.97 6.53
CA LYS A 66 -18.64 -25.65 6.55
C LYS A 66 -18.94 -24.85 7.84
N ASP A 67 -19.26 -25.55 8.92
CA ASP A 67 -19.54 -24.94 10.23
C ASP A 67 -18.26 -24.86 11.08
N MET A 68 -17.62 -23.68 11.06
CA MET A 68 -16.37 -23.46 11.80
C MET A 68 -16.54 -23.51 13.31
N SER A 69 -17.71 -23.18 13.84
CA SER A 69 -17.95 -23.21 15.29
C SER A 69 -17.89 -24.65 15.78
N GLU A 70 -18.55 -25.55 15.05
CA GLU A 70 -18.55 -26.97 15.37
C GLU A 70 -17.21 -27.66 15.09
N VAL A 71 -16.47 -27.23 14.05
CA VAL A 71 -15.07 -27.67 13.83
C VAL A 71 -14.19 -27.33 15.04
N ILE A 72 -14.29 -26.10 15.55
CA ILE A 72 -13.52 -25.65 16.73
C ILE A 72 -13.88 -26.49 17.96
N ILE A 73 -15.17 -26.74 18.20
CA ILE A 73 -15.65 -27.54 19.34
C ILE A 73 -15.13 -28.97 19.24
N ALA A 74 -15.34 -29.63 18.09
CA ALA A 74 -14.95 -31.03 17.90
C ALA A 74 -13.43 -31.23 17.99
N ALA A 75 -12.63 -30.35 17.36
CA ALA A 75 -11.17 -30.40 17.44
C ALA A 75 -10.67 -30.15 18.89
N THR A 76 -11.27 -29.21 19.61
CA THR A 76 -10.93 -28.94 21.01
C THR A 76 -11.26 -30.13 21.91
N LEU A 77 -12.41 -30.79 21.72
CA LEU A 77 -12.76 -32.00 22.46
C LEU A 77 -11.82 -33.15 22.15
N LEU A 78 -11.45 -33.34 20.87
CA LEU A 78 -10.48 -34.37 20.46
C LEU A 78 -9.13 -34.17 21.16
N LEU A 79 -8.64 -32.93 21.23
CA LEU A 79 -7.35 -32.60 21.87
C LEU A 79 -7.32 -32.85 23.39
N LYS A 80 -8.48 -32.94 24.05
CA LYS A 80 -8.60 -33.27 25.49
C LYS A 80 -8.40 -34.76 25.78
N GLU A 81 -8.48 -35.63 24.77
CA GLU A 81 -8.28 -37.06 24.95
C GLU A 81 -6.79 -37.37 25.21
N LYS A 82 -6.52 -38.12 26.30
CA LYS A 82 -5.15 -38.46 26.74
C LYS A 82 -4.47 -39.44 25.78
N ASP A 83 -5.23 -40.40 25.28
CA ASP A 83 -4.75 -41.50 24.42
C ASP A 83 -4.65 -41.12 22.94
N LEU A 84 -4.77 -39.82 22.61
CA LEU A 84 -4.67 -39.32 21.24
C LEU A 84 -3.23 -39.41 20.73
N LYS A 85 -3.01 -40.08 19.59
CA LYS A 85 -1.69 -40.25 18.99
C LYS A 85 -1.08 -38.89 18.60
N THR A 86 0.25 -38.80 18.58
CA THR A 86 0.97 -37.56 18.24
C THR A 86 0.59 -37.01 16.86
N SER A 87 0.45 -37.87 15.85
CA SER A 87 0.00 -37.47 14.51
C SER A 87 -1.42 -36.93 14.53
N GLU A 88 -2.35 -37.62 15.20
CA GLU A 88 -3.75 -37.20 15.30
C GLU A 88 -3.91 -35.88 16.09
N ARG A 89 -3.08 -35.68 17.13
CA ARG A 89 -3.00 -34.44 17.89
C ARG A 89 -2.51 -33.29 17.01
N ARG A 90 -1.51 -33.54 16.15
CA ARG A 90 -1.03 -32.57 15.17
C ARG A 90 -2.13 -32.20 14.18
N ASP A 91 -2.83 -33.18 13.62
CA ASP A 91 -3.91 -32.96 12.65
C ASP A 91 -5.06 -32.16 13.29
N ALA A 92 -5.47 -32.52 14.51
CA ALA A 92 -6.49 -31.79 15.26
C ALA A 92 -6.08 -30.32 15.52
N ASN A 93 -4.82 -30.07 15.90
CA ASN A 93 -4.30 -28.71 16.04
C ASN A 93 -4.28 -27.96 14.70
N GLN A 94 -3.92 -28.61 13.58
CA GLN A 94 -3.96 -27.99 12.25
C GLN A 94 -5.37 -27.57 11.85
N GLN A 95 -6.36 -28.44 12.06
CA GLN A 95 -7.77 -28.14 11.81
C GLN A 95 -8.26 -26.98 12.68
N LEU A 96 -7.84 -26.94 13.94
CA LEU A 96 -8.19 -25.86 14.86
C LEU A 96 -7.57 -24.52 14.44
N VAL A 97 -6.29 -24.50 14.07
CA VAL A 97 -5.62 -23.31 13.50
C VAL A 97 -6.36 -22.81 12.26
N TRP A 98 -6.67 -23.72 11.34
CA TRP A 98 -7.41 -23.40 10.12
C TRP A 98 -8.80 -22.82 10.40
N ALA A 99 -9.56 -23.40 11.33
CA ALA A 99 -10.89 -22.90 11.67
C ALA A 99 -10.86 -21.49 12.28
N HIS A 100 -9.88 -21.22 13.16
CA HIS A 100 -9.65 -19.87 13.69
C HIS A 100 -9.25 -18.88 12.59
N GLU A 101 -8.39 -19.27 11.65
CA GLU A 101 -8.03 -18.49 10.46
C GLU A 101 -9.26 -18.17 9.59
N MET A 102 -10.13 -19.16 9.35
CA MET A 102 -11.37 -18.98 8.59
C MET A 102 -12.30 -17.96 9.23
N ASN A 103 -12.38 -17.96 10.56
CA ASN A 103 -13.13 -17.00 11.38
C ASN A 103 -12.40 -15.66 11.63
N LEU A 104 -11.24 -15.43 11.00
CA LEU A 104 -10.42 -14.23 11.23
C LEU A 104 -10.05 -14.03 12.72
N ASP A 105 -10.02 -15.10 13.51
CA ASP A 105 -9.60 -15.11 14.91
C ASP A 105 -8.11 -15.49 15.01
N PHE A 106 -7.27 -14.56 14.54
CA PHE A 106 -5.83 -14.80 14.43
C PHE A 106 -5.16 -14.99 15.79
N LYS A 107 -5.69 -14.40 16.87
CA LYS A 107 -5.14 -14.58 18.23
C LYS A 107 -5.22 -16.03 18.68
N SER A 108 -6.37 -16.67 18.50
CA SER A 108 -6.57 -18.08 18.83
C SER A 108 -5.75 -18.98 17.88
N ALA A 109 -5.71 -18.67 16.58
CA ALA A 109 -4.90 -19.41 15.62
C ALA A 109 -3.41 -19.44 16.01
N ILE A 110 -2.84 -18.32 16.45
CA ILE A 110 -1.46 -18.23 16.94
C ILE A 110 -1.27 -19.09 18.20
N ALA A 111 -2.20 -18.99 19.16
CA ALA A 111 -2.08 -19.71 20.43
C ALA A 111 -2.00 -21.23 20.23
N VAL A 112 -2.74 -21.75 19.24
CA VAL A 112 -2.68 -23.17 18.84
C VAL A 112 -1.40 -23.46 18.06
N LEU A 113 -1.06 -22.64 17.06
CA LEU A 113 0.11 -22.86 16.20
C LEU A 113 1.43 -22.90 17.00
N LYS A 114 1.55 -22.09 18.06
CA LYS A 114 2.72 -22.09 18.97
C LYS A 114 2.94 -23.40 19.73
N ARG A 115 1.89 -24.22 19.89
CA ARG A 115 1.96 -25.52 20.58
C ARG A 115 2.37 -26.66 19.64
N MET A 116 2.51 -26.37 18.36
CA MET A 116 2.83 -27.35 17.35
C MET A 116 4.30 -27.27 16.97
N ASP A 117 4.97 -28.41 16.93
CA ASP A 117 6.30 -28.48 16.34
C ASP A 117 6.21 -28.30 14.82
N PRO A 118 7.19 -27.62 14.20
CA PRO A 118 7.27 -27.51 12.75
C PRO A 118 7.41 -28.89 12.09
N VAL A 119 6.98 -29.02 10.84
CA VAL A 119 7.30 -30.23 10.06
C VAL A 119 8.78 -30.15 9.71
N LYS A 120 9.50 -31.27 9.79
CA LYS A 120 10.91 -31.33 9.36
C LYS A 120 11.03 -30.79 7.93
N GLY A 121 11.88 -29.80 7.72
CA GLY A 121 12.07 -29.13 6.43
C GLY A 121 11.04 -28.04 6.09
N GLN A 122 10.13 -27.70 7.01
CA GLN A 122 9.17 -26.59 6.90
C GLN A 122 9.26 -25.63 8.09
N GLU A 123 10.42 -25.55 8.73
CA GLU A 123 10.67 -24.70 9.88
C GLU A 123 10.51 -23.22 9.51
N ASP A 124 10.92 -22.83 8.31
CA ASP A 124 10.79 -21.46 7.81
C ASP A 124 9.33 -21.11 7.51
N ASP A 125 8.58 -21.96 6.80
CA ASP A 125 7.16 -21.76 6.55
C ASP A 125 6.35 -21.69 7.86
N HIS A 126 6.72 -22.47 8.88
CA HIS A 126 6.12 -22.36 10.21
C HIS A 126 6.39 -20.99 10.86
N MET A 127 7.63 -20.50 10.82
CA MET A 127 7.98 -19.17 11.34
C MET A 127 7.30 -18.04 10.57
N LEU A 128 7.21 -18.15 9.24
CA LEU A 128 6.51 -17.18 8.41
C LEU A 128 5.02 -17.15 8.74
N LYS A 129 4.38 -18.32 8.89
CA LYS A 129 2.97 -18.40 9.27
C LYS A 129 2.71 -17.77 10.64
N LEU A 130 3.56 -18.06 11.64
CA LEU A 130 3.49 -17.40 12.95
C LEU A 130 3.63 -15.88 12.83
N ALA A 131 4.57 -15.40 12.01
CA ALA A 131 4.79 -13.97 11.81
C ALA A 131 3.55 -13.28 11.20
N VAL A 132 3.02 -13.83 10.10
CA VAL A 132 1.86 -13.29 9.41
C VAL A 132 0.63 -13.28 10.32
N LEU A 133 0.32 -14.39 10.99
CA LEU A 133 -0.84 -14.44 11.90
C LEU A 133 -0.68 -13.44 13.06
N THR A 134 0.54 -13.32 13.63
CA THR A 134 0.84 -12.36 14.70
C THR A 134 0.61 -10.92 14.25
N GLU A 135 1.01 -10.59 13.01
CA GLU A 135 0.76 -9.29 12.42
C GLU A 135 -0.75 -9.04 12.19
N LEU A 136 -1.47 -10.02 11.62
CA LEU A 136 -2.91 -9.94 11.40
C LEU A 136 -3.71 -9.80 12.71
N ALA A 137 -3.18 -10.34 13.81
CA ALA A 137 -3.73 -10.18 15.15
C ALA A 137 -3.43 -8.80 15.79
N GLY A 138 -2.67 -7.93 15.11
CA GLY A 138 -2.24 -6.63 15.62
C GLY A 138 -1.16 -6.71 16.71
N LEU A 139 -0.41 -7.81 16.75
CA LEU A 139 0.67 -8.04 17.72
C LEU A 139 2.05 -7.86 17.07
N ASN A 140 3.11 -7.76 17.88
CA ASN A 140 4.47 -7.61 17.37
C ASN A 140 5.00 -8.91 16.75
N SER A 141 5.06 -8.96 15.43
CA SER A 141 5.53 -10.10 14.63
C SER A 141 7.04 -10.11 14.33
N THR A 142 7.76 -9.05 14.73
CA THR A 142 9.17 -8.81 14.34
C THR A 142 10.07 -10.01 14.63
N SER A 143 9.97 -10.61 15.82
CA SER A 143 10.83 -11.73 16.21
C SER A 143 10.67 -12.95 15.30
N TYR A 144 9.44 -13.25 14.85
CA TYR A 144 9.18 -14.38 13.96
C TYR A 144 9.70 -14.12 12.54
N TYR A 145 9.51 -12.91 12.03
CA TYR A 145 10.09 -12.49 10.75
C TYR A 145 11.63 -12.51 10.78
N GLU A 146 12.26 -12.07 11.86
CA GLU A 146 13.72 -12.15 12.00
C GLU A 146 14.23 -13.59 12.04
N LYS A 147 13.52 -14.49 12.72
CA LYS A 147 13.83 -15.93 12.71
C LYS A 147 13.71 -16.49 11.29
N PHE A 148 12.62 -16.18 10.59
CA PHE A 148 12.42 -16.58 9.20
C PHE A 148 13.58 -16.15 8.29
N LEU A 149 14.03 -14.88 8.38
CA LEU A 149 15.14 -14.38 7.58
C LEU A 149 16.46 -15.15 7.81
N LYS A 150 16.67 -15.70 9.00
CA LYS A 150 17.86 -16.48 9.35
C LYS A 150 17.82 -17.88 8.76
N ILE A 151 16.67 -18.54 8.80
CA ILE A 151 16.55 -19.98 8.48
C ILE A 151 16.07 -20.29 7.06
N SER A 152 15.32 -19.38 6.42
CA SER A 152 14.81 -19.64 5.07
C SER A 152 15.93 -19.61 4.03
N ASN A 153 15.72 -20.29 2.91
CA ASN A 153 16.58 -20.16 1.72
C ASN A 153 15.87 -19.42 0.56
N ASP A 154 14.59 -19.09 0.71
CA ASP A 154 13.81 -18.41 -0.32
C ASP A 154 14.15 -16.92 -0.38
N LYS A 155 14.91 -16.55 -1.42
CA LYS A 155 15.36 -15.17 -1.64
C LYS A 155 14.19 -14.19 -1.80
N GLN A 156 13.12 -14.59 -2.49
CA GLN A 156 11.99 -13.71 -2.76
C GLN A 156 11.19 -13.46 -1.48
N LYS A 157 10.86 -14.53 -0.73
CA LYS A 157 10.19 -14.39 0.57
C LYS A 157 11.05 -13.59 1.55
N LYS A 158 12.38 -13.76 1.55
CA LYS A 158 13.28 -12.94 2.38
C LYS A 158 13.19 -11.45 2.04
N GLN A 159 13.10 -11.11 0.76
CA GLN A 159 12.93 -9.72 0.33
C GLN A 159 11.58 -9.16 0.80
N ASP A 160 10.50 -9.94 0.69
CA ASP A 160 9.18 -9.53 1.18
C ASP A 160 9.18 -9.31 2.69
N VAL A 161 9.74 -10.25 3.45
CA VAL A 161 9.84 -10.13 4.90
C VAL A 161 10.72 -8.95 5.31
N ALA A 162 11.84 -8.71 4.64
CA ALA A 162 12.69 -7.57 4.90
C ALA A 162 11.96 -6.24 4.67
N LEU A 163 11.17 -6.12 3.61
CA LEU A 163 10.33 -4.95 3.35
C LEU A 163 9.25 -4.78 4.44
N THR A 164 8.56 -5.86 4.81
CA THR A 164 7.55 -5.85 5.89
C THR A 164 8.15 -5.39 7.21
N LEU A 165 9.34 -5.85 7.57
CA LEU A 165 10.05 -5.41 8.78
C LEU A 165 10.38 -3.92 8.76
N VAL A 166 10.69 -3.33 7.61
CA VAL A 166 10.89 -1.88 7.48
C VAL A 166 9.57 -1.13 7.66
N LYS A 167 8.48 -1.63 7.05
CA LYS A 167 7.14 -1.04 7.12
C LYS A 167 6.57 -1.04 8.55
N LEU A 168 6.76 -2.13 9.29
CA LEU A 168 6.23 -2.28 10.65
C LEU A 168 7.07 -1.58 11.72
N ALA A 169 8.30 -1.18 11.41
CA ALA A 169 9.20 -0.60 12.39
C ALA A 169 8.75 0.80 12.82
N LYS A 170 8.84 1.07 14.13
CA LYS A 170 8.66 2.42 14.69
C LYS A 170 9.68 3.42 14.13
N ASN A 171 10.89 2.94 13.82
CA ASN A 171 11.93 3.71 13.14
C ASN A 171 12.33 2.99 11.84
N PRO A 172 11.68 3.33 10.71
CA PRO A 172 11.95 2.72 9.42
C PRO A 172 13.39 2.94 8.94
N THR A 173 14.05 4.03 9.32
CA THR A 173 15.44 4.31 8.92
C THR A 173 16.41 3.30 9.52
N THR A 174 16.29 3.02 10.82
CA THR A 174 17.12 2.02 11.50
C THR A 174 16.81 0.62 10.96
N ALA A 175 15.54 0.29 10.76
CA ALA A 175 15.14 -1.00 10.20
C ALA A 175 15.64 -1.19 8.76
N PHE A 176 15.55 -0.17 7.91
CA PHE A 176 16.08 -0.21 6.55
C PHE A 176 17.57 -0.50 6.56
N ASN A 177 18.36 0.21 7.37
CA ASN A 177 19.80 -0.07 7.49
C ASN A 177 20.09 -1.50 7.96
N LYS A 178 19.28 -2.06 8.87
CA LYS A 178 19.41 -3.44 9.35
C LYS A 178 19.09 -4.48 8.26
N TYR A 179 18.08 -4.23 7.43
CA TYR A 179 17.54 -5.22 6.48
C TYR A 179 17.89 -5.00 5.01
N LYS A 180 18.49 -3.86 4.65
CA LYS A 180 18.77 -3.49 3.25
C LYS A 180 19.59 -4.52 2.48
N LYS A 181 20.47 -5.27 3.16
CA LYS A 181 21.25 -6.36 2.55
C LYS A 181 20.40 -7.44 1.87
N TYR A 182 19.18 -7.68 2.37
CA TYR A 182 18.25 -8.64 1.78
C TYR A 182 17.54 -8.06 0.56
N LEU A 183 17.47 -6.73 0.44
CA LEU A 183 16.72 -6.01 -0.58
C LEU A 183 17.57 -5.61 -1.79
N VAL A 184 18.91 -5.71 -1.70
CA VAL A 184 19.83 -5.30 -2.77
C VAL A 184 19.45 -5.97 -4.10
N ARG A 185 19.49 -5.18 -5.19
CA ARG A 185 19.09 -5.59 -6.56
C ARG A 185 17.61 -6.01 -6.68
N SER A 186 16.76 -5.62 -5.74
CA SER A 186 15.30 -5.77 -5.83
C SER A 186 14.64 -4.40 -5.97
N ASN A 187 13.53 -4.32 -6.70
CA ASN A 187 12.71 -3.10 -6.74
C ASN A 187 12.19 -2.73 -5.33
N LYS A 188 12.11 -3.71 -4.42
CA LYS A 188 11.74 -3.52 -3.01
C LYS A 188 12.76 -2.68 -2.22
N TYR A 189 13.99 -2.50 -2.73
CA TYR A 189 15.00 -1.65 -2.10
C TYR A 189 14.55 -0.19 -2.04
N ALA A 190 14.09 0.36 -3.17
CA ALA A 190 13.60 1.74 -3.23
C ALA A 190 12.36 1.95 -2.39
N VAL A 191 11.43 0.99 -2.43
CA VAL A 191 10.20 1.01 -1.63
C VAL A 191 10.52 1.07 -0.14
N ALA A 192 11.42 0.21 0.35
CA ALA A 192 11.86 0.25 1.74
C ALA A 192 12.67 1.51 2.08
N GLY A 193 13.49 1.98 1.15
CA GLY A 193 14.25 3.21 1.27
C GLY A 193 13.36 4.44 1.42
N LEU A 194 12.25 4.50 0.67
CA LEU A 194 11.27 5.56 0.77
C LEU A 194 10.56 5.59 2.13
N TYR A 195 10.25 4.44 2.73
CA TYR A 195 9.77 4.40 4.13
C TYR A 195 10.79 5.02 5.09
N ALA A 196 12.07 4.71 4.91
CA ALA A 196 13.14 5.31 5.70
C ALA A 196 13.30 6.81 5.45
N TYR A 197 13.14 7.25 4.20
CA TYR A 197 13.31 8.64 3.79
C TYR A 197 12.15 9.54 4.26
N ASP A 198 10.90 9.05 4.19
CA ASP A 198 9.72 9.72 4.75
C ASP A 198 9.83 9.89 6.27
N HIS A 199 10.50 8.96 6.96
CA HIS A 199 10.77 9.10 8.38
C HIS A 199 11.87 10.13 8.66
N LYS A 200 13.01 10.03 7.97
CA LYS A 200 14.16 10.91 8.15
C LYS A 200 14.83 11.24 6.82
N LYS A 201 14.55 12.44 6.31
CA LYS A 201 15.15 12.97 5.08
C LYS A 201 16.62 13.31 5.29
N THR A 202 17.51 12.53 4.68
CA THR A 202 18.95 12.83 4.67
C THR A 202 19.54 12.66 3.29
N LYS A 203 20.49 13.53 2.91
CA LYS A 203 21.17 13.47 1.61
C LYS A 203 21.90 12.12 1.41
N SER A 204 22.51 11.59 2.48
CA SER A 204 23.20 10.30 2.45
C SER A 204 22.24 9.15 2.14
N LEU A 205 21.09 9.09 2.83
CA LEU A 205 20.08 8.05 2.58
C LEU A 205 19.50 8.15 1.17
N LYS A 206 19.15 9.34 0.71
CA LYS A 206 18.67 9.56 -0.67
C LYS A 206 19.67 9.04 -1.70
N ARG A 207 20.96 9.34 -1.53
CA ARG A 207 22.03 8.86 -2.40
C ARG A 207 22.17 7.34 -2.35
N ASP A 208 22.12 6.73 -1.16
CA ASP A 208 22.14 5.26 -0.99
C ASP A 208 21.00 4.60 -1.77
N ILE A 209 19.79 5.18 -1.68
CA ILE A 209 18.61 4.69 -2.40
C ILE A 209 18.80 4.79 -3.91
N LEU A 210 19.19 5.98 -4.40
CA LEU A 210 19.35 6.23 -5.84
C LEU A 210 20.48 5.40 -6.46
N ASN A 211 21.57 5.13 -5.73
CA ASN A 211 22.68 4.32 -6.22
C ASN A 211 22.35 2.82 -6.32
N ASN A 212 21.39 2.34 -5.53
CA ASN A 212 21.00 0.93 -5.49
C ASN A 212 19.67 0.64 -6.21
N THR A 213 19.10 1.65 -6.88
CA THR A 213 17.82 1.56 -7.59
C THR A 213 18.00 1.99 -9.03
N LYS A 214 17.27 1.34 -9.95
CA LYS A 214 17.20 1.83 -11.32
C LYS A 214 16.53 3.20 -11.36
N HIS A 215 17.15 4.18 -12.01
CA HIS A 215 16.64 5.55 -12.05
C HIS A 215 15.27 5.69 -12.74
N ASN A 216 14.84 4.73 -13.54
CA ASN A 216 13.56 4.78 -14.26
C ASN A 216 12.36 4.29 -13.43
N THR A 217 12.55 3.83 -12.19
CA THR A 217 11.38 3.48 -11.35
C THR A 217 10.70 4.74 -10.84
N PHE A 218 9.40 4.64 -10.56
CA PHE A 218 8.62 5.74 -10.00
C PHE A 218 9.22 6.26 -8.69
N GLU A 219 9.67 5.36 -7.81
CA GLU A 219 10.29 5.72 -6.53
C GLU A 219 11.58 6.52 -6.70
N ALA A 220 12.41 6.13 -7.66
CA ALA A 220 13.65 6.84 -7.95
C ALA A 220 13.35 8.21 -8.57
N GLN A 221 12.40 8.29 -9.50
CA GLN A 221 11.97 9.54 -10.13
C GLN A 221 11.37 10.51 -9.11
N LEU A 222 10.56 10.02 -8.17
CA LEU A 222 9.99 10.82 -7.08
C LEU A 222 11.09 11.46 -6.22
N LEU A 223 12.14 10.71 -5.88
CA LEU A 223 13.30 11.26 -5.16
C LEU A 223 14.09 12.25 -6.01
N LEU A 224 14.35 11.96 -7.29
CA LEU A 224 15.08 12.86 -8.18
C LEU A 224 14.35 14.20 -8.35
N ARG A 225 13.04 14.16 -8.55
CA ARG A 225 12.19 15.36 -8.68
C ARG A 225 12.28 16.26 -7.47
N GLU A 226 12.38 15.73 -6.25
CA GLU A 226 12.46 16.55 -5.03
C GLU A 226 13.61 17.58 -5.09
N ASP A 227 14.77 17.21 -5.65
CA ASP A 227 15.89 18.16 -5.79
C ASP A 227 15.63 19.17 -6.92
N GLN A 228 15.08 18.70 -8.04
CA GLN A 228 14.74 19.56 -9.19
C GLN A 228 13.64 20.57 -8.84
N ILE A 229 12.65 20.19 -8.04
CA ILE A 229 11.61 21.08 -7.52
C ILE A 229 12.23 22.15 -6.60
N LYS A 230 13.18 21.78 -5.75
CA LYS A 230 13.92 22.74 -4.91
C LYS A 230 14.72 23.72 -5.76
N ASP A 231 15.40 23.25 -6.81
CA ASP A 231 16.13 24.12 -7.73
C ASP A 231 15.21 25.11 -8.44
N ILE A 232 14.06 24.64 -8.95
CA ILE A 232 13.03 25.49 -9.56
C ILE A 232 12.52 26.51 -8.54
N SER A 233 12.17 26.08 -7.32
CA SER A 233 11.67 26.97 -6.26
C SER A 233 12.70 28.04 -5.86
N ASN A 234 13.97 27.67 -5.74
CA ASN A 234 15.06 28.59 -5.41
C ASN A 234 15.25 29.64 -6.51
N LEU A 235 15.26 29.22 -7.78
CA LEU A 235 15.38 30.14 -8.91
C LEU A 235 14.14 31.03 -9.05
N ALA A 236 12.94 30.48 -8.86
CA ALA A 236 11.69 31.23 -8.85
C ALA A 236 11.66 32.31 -7.77
N SER A 237 12.17 32.01 -6.57
CA SER A 237 12.28 32.96 -5.46
C SER A 237 13.29 34.08 -5.75
N ARG A 238 14.39 33.77 -6.44
CA ARG A 238 15.37 34.77 -6.89
C ARG A 238 14.77 35.68 -7.96
N LEU A 239 14.11 35.10 -8.96
CA LEU A 239 13.38 35.83 -9.99
C LEU A 239 12.35 36.75 -9.37
N SER A 240 11.45 36.24 -8.51
CA SER A 240 10.36 37.04 -7.94
C SER A 240 10.84 38.25 -7.14
N ARG A 241 11.99 38.13 -6.46
CA ARG A 241 12.59 39.22 -5.66
C ARG A 241 13.42 40.20 -6.49
N HIS A 242 13.86 39.81 -7.67
CA HIS A 242 14.65 40.68 -8.55
C HIS A 242 13.81 41.87 -9.05
N LYS A 243 14.38 43.07 -9.00
CA LYS A 243 13.76 44.32 -9.49
C LYS A 243 14.65 44.94 -10.56
N ILE A 244 14.02 45.50 -11.60
CA ILE A 244 14.74 46.28 -12.62
C ILE A 244 15.09 47.64 -12.01
N SER A 245 16.35 48.06 -12.15
CA SER A 245 16.81 49.35 -11.64
C SER A 245 16.25 50.49 -12.49
N SER A 246 15.68 51.50 -11.85
CA SER A 246 15.23 52.74 -12.51
C SER A 246 16.38 53.71 -12.83
N THR A 247 17.60 53.43 -12.34
CA THR A 247 18.77 54.28 -12.54
C THR A 247 19.46 53.92 -13.85
N SER A 248 19.68 54.92 -14.74
CA SER A 248 20.25 54.72 -16.08
C SER A 248 21.53 53.88 -16.10
N LYS A 249 22.44 54.07 -15.12
CA LYS A 249 23.70 53.32 -15.01
C LYS A 249 23.52 51.81 -14.77
N ARG A 250 22.48 51.39 -14.05
CA ARG A 250 22.27 49.99 -13.62
C ARG A 250 21.09 49.30 -14.30
N MET A 251 20.24 50.06 -15.00
CA MET A 251 19.06 49.56 -15.69
C MET A 251 19.38 48.42 -16.66
N LYS A 252 20.29 48.65 -17.62
CA LYS A 252 20.71 47.64 -18.62
C LYS A 252 21.23 46.36 -17.97
N SER A 253 22.10 46.48 -16.97
CA SER A 253 22.63 45.33 -16.22
C SER A 253 21.50 44.53 -15.57
N SER A 254 20.59 45.21 -14.85
CA SER A 254 19.49 44.53 -14.15
C SER A 254 18.50 43.84 -15.11
N ILE A 255 18.25 44.41 -16.30
CA ILE A 255 17.44 43.75 -17.34
C ILE A 255 18.14 42.46 -17.79
N ASN A 256 19.43 42.55 -18.12
CA ASN A 256 20.23 41.40 -18.56
C ASN A 256 20.32 40.30 -17.49
N ASP A 257 20.49 40.66 -16.22
CA ASP A 257 20.52 39.73 -15.09
C ASP A 257 19.20 38.94 -14.99
N ARG A 258 18.07 39.63 -15.20
CA ARG A 258 16.76 38.99 -15.22
C ARG A 258 16.57 38.08 -16.43
N ILE A 259 16.94 38.53 -17.62
CA ILE A 259 16.90 37.71 -18.84
C ILE A 259 17.72 36.43 -18.65
N LYS A 260 18.91 36.54 -18.05
CA LYS A 260 19.76 35.38 -17.73
C LYS A 260 19.07 34.41 -16.77
N MET A 261 18.45 34.91 -15.69
CA MET A 261 17.71 34.06 -14.75
C MET A 261 16.49 33.39 -15.39
N ILE A 262 15.78 34.08 -16.30
CA ILE A 262 14.70 33.47 -17.10
C ILE A 262 15.27 32.37 -17.99
N GLY A 263 16.39 32.62 -18.68
CA GLY A 263 17.07 31.62 -19.50
C GLY A 263 17.55 30.40 -18.71
N ASP A 264 18.00 30.58 -17.47
CA ASP A 264 18.33 29.45 -16.60
C ASP A 264 17.08 28.62 -16.21
N MET A 265 15.91 29.27 -16.06
CA MET A 265 14.63 28.56 -15.88
C MET A 265 14.20 27.84 -17.16
N GLU A 266 14.42 28.41 -18.34
CA GLU A 266 14.16 27.76 -19.62
C GLU A 266 15.01 26.49 -19.81
N LYS A 267 16.27 26.48 -19.34
CA LYS A 267 17.10 25.26 -19.32
C LYS A 267 16.54 24.17 -18.40
N LEU A 268 15.88 24.54 -17.30
CA LEU A 268 15.19 23.58 -16.44
C LEU A 268 13.92 23.05 -17.12
N ALA A 269 13.15 23.93 -17.77
CA ALA A 269 11.96 23.55 -18.52
C ALA A 269 12.28 22.63 -19.71
N ALA A 270 13.33 22.93 -20.48
CA ALA A 270 13.76 22.09 -21.60
C ALA A 270 14.12 20.67 -21.15
N ARG A 271 14.83 20.53 -20.03
CA ARG A 271 15.12 19.23 -19.41
C ARG A 271 13.84 18.51 -18.97
N ALA A 272 12.90 19.22 -18.37
CA ALA A 272 11.63 18.64 -17.94
C ALA A 272 10.77 18.15 -19.13
N ILE A 273 10.76 18.92 -20.24
CA ILE A 273 10.08 18.55 -21.49
C ILE A 273 10.70 17.28 -22.09
N GLN A 274 12.04 17.21 -22.13
CA GLN A 274 12.75 16.02 -22.60
C GLN A 274 12.43 14.78 -21.75
N GLN A 275 12.31 14.96 -20.44
CA GLN A 275 11.93 13.91 -19.49
C GLN A 275 10.44 13.55 -19.56
N LYS A 276 9.61 14.33 -20.28
CA LYS A 276 8.15 14.23 -20.27
C LYS A 276 7.56 14.26 -18.85
N ASP A 277 8.20 15.00 -17.95
CA ASP A 277 7.80 15.06 -16.54
C ASP A 277 6.79 16.19 -16.33
N PHE A 278 5.56 15.87 -15.94
CA PHE A 278 4.50 16.87 -15.79
C PHE A 278 4.85 17.91 -14.72
N THR A 279 5.24 17.46 -13.53
CA THR A 279 5.44 18.34 -12.38
C THR A 279 6.52 19.38 -12.69
N LEU A 280 7.66 18.93 -13.21
CA LEU A 280 8.76 19.82 -13.53
C LEU A 280 8.42 20.77 -14.69
N GLN A 281 7.71 20.28 -15.71
CA GLN A 281 7.23 21.12 -16.82
C GLN A 281 6.27 22.19 -16.32
N PHE A 282 5.23 21.78 -15.58
CA PHE A 282 4.22 22.67 -15.05
C PHE A 282 4.85 23.76 -14.19
N LEU A 283 5.71 23.40 -13.22
CA LEU A 283 6.33 24.36 -12.32
C LEU A 283 7.27 25.34 -13.05
N SER A 284 8.15 24.84 -13.93
CA SER A 284 9.13 25.69 -14.63
C SER A 284 8.47 26.59 -15.68
N LEU A 285 7.55 26.05 -16.50
CA LEU A 285 6.81 26.82 -17.49
C LEU A 285 5.92 27.87 -16.84
N SER A 286 5.29 27.57 -15.70
CA SER A 286 4.52 28.55 -14.92
C SER A 286 5.36 29.74 -14.52
N VAL A 287 6.59 29.51 -14.04
CA VAL A 287 7.51 30.62 -13.72
C VAL A 287 7.89 31.39 -14.97
N ILE A 288 8.21 30.72 -16.08
CA ILE A 288 8.58 31.36 -17.35
C ILE A 288 7.45 32.27 -17.86
N SER A 289 6.20 31.79 -17.84
CA SER A 289 5.04 32.57 -18.28
C SER A 289 4.87 33.84 -17.45
N ILE A 290 4.87 33.71 -16.12
CA ILE A 290 4.73 34.85 -15.19
C ILE A 290 5.89 35.83 -15.34
N GLU A 291 7.12 35.34 -15.45
CA GLU A 291 8.31 36.19 -15.43
C GLU A 291 8.57 36.92 -16.75
N ASN A 292 8.18 36.33 -17.89
CA ASN A 292 8.21 37.00 -19.19
C ASN A 292 7.16 38.11 -19.26
N ASP A 293 5.93 37.87 -18.81
CA ASP A 293 4.89 38.90 -18.74
C ASP A 293 5.33 40.04 -17.82
N ARG A 294 5.83 39.72 -16.62
CA ARG A 294 6.34 40.72 -15.68
C ARG A 294 7.55 41.47 -16.23
N LEU A 295 8.43 40.84 -17.02
CA LEU A 295 9.58 41.52 -17.65
C LEU A 295 9.09 42.56 -18.68
N ALA A 296 8.15 42.19 -19.54
CA ALA A 296 7.55 43.10 -20.51
C ALA A 296 6.90 44.31 -19.80
N GLN A 297 6.07 44.04 -18.78
CA GLN A 297 5.40 45.09 -18.01
C GLN A 297 6.38 46.02 -17.28
N ASP A 298 7.46 45.48 -16.71
CA ASP A 298 8.45 46.29 -16.01
C ASP A 298 9.25 47.17 -16.99
N ILE A 299 9.56 46.67 -18.20
CA ILE A 299 10.24 47.46 -19.25
C ILE A 299 9.33 48.60 -19.73
N LEU A 300 8.04 48.33 -19.98
CA LEU A 300 7.07 49.35 -20.40
C LEU A 300 6.85 50.45 -19.33
N ARG A 301 7.11 50.14 -18.06
CA ARG A 301 7.00 51.06 -16.92
C ARG A 301 8.29 51.81 -16.61
N LEU A 302 9.37 51.59 -17.36
CA LEU A 302 10.63 52.31 -17.13
C LEU A 302 10.44 53.82 -17.33
N PRO A 303 11.12 54.66 -16.51
CA PRO A 303 11.01 56.10 -16.64
C PRO A 303 11.51 56.54 -18.02
N GLN A 304 10.75 57.43 -18.66
CA GLN A 304 11.15 58.02 -19.94
C GLN A 304 12.40 58.91 -19.75
N PRO A 305 13.32 58.94 -20.73
CA PRO A 305 14.44 59.87 -20.72
C PRO A 305 13.98 61.33 -20.56
N LYS A 306 14.71 62.11 -19.73
CA LYS A 306 14.45 63.54 -19.58
C LYS A 306 14.84 64.28 -20.88
N GLY A 307 14.06 65.28 -21.27
CA GLY A 307 14.34 66.12 -22.44
C GLY A 307 13.67 65.69 -23.76
N LEU A 308 12.87 64.62 -23.76
CA LEU A 308 12.10 64.20 -24.95
C LEU A 308 10.85 65.07 -25.16
N THR A 309 10.60 65.48 -26.41
CA THR A 309 9.34 66.12 -26.83
C THR A 309 8.16 65.15 -26.73
N LYS A 310 6.93 65.64 -26.88
CA LYS A 310 5.72 64.80 -26.81
C LYS A 310 5.74 63.72 -27.90
N GLU A 311 6.18 64.06 -29.11
CA GLU A 311 6.32 63.15 -30.24
C GLU A 311 7.43 62.11 -29.99
N MET A 312 8.58 62.55 -29.47
CA MET A 312 9.69 61.65 -29.12
C MET A 312 9.34 60.68 -27.99
N LYS A 313 8.53 61.12 -27.02
CA LYS A 313 8.01 60.24 -25.95
C LYS A 313 7.11 59.14 -26.52
N LYS A 314 6.28 59.46 -27.50
CA LYS A 314 5.44 58.48 -28.20
C LYS A 314 6.29 57.48 -28.97
N GLN A 315 7.26 57.94 -29.77
CA GLN A 315 8.20 57.08 -30.49
C GLN A 315 9.00 56.17 -29.55
N TYR A 316 9.42 56.67 -28.39
CA TYR A 316 10.11 55.87 -27.38
C TYR A 316 9.21 54.78 -26.78
N GLN A 317 7.95 55.09 -26.49
CA GLN A 317 6.98 54.10 -26.02
C GLN A 317 6.69 53.03 -27.08
N ASP A 318 6.55 53.42 -28.35
CA ASP A 318 6.34 52.49 -29.46
C ASP A 318 7.54 51.54 -29.60
N LEU A 319 8.77 52.06 -29.48
CA LEU A 319 10.00 51.25 -29.53
C LEU A 319 10.13 50.30 -28.33
N LEU A 320 9.76 50.73 -27.12
CA LEU A 320 9.68 49.83 -25.97
C LEU A 320 8.60 48.75 -26.16
N GLY A 321 7.47 49.09 -26.78
CA GLY A 321 6.44 48.14 -27.18
C GLY A 321 7.00 47.05 -28.09
N GLN A 322 7.67 47.45 -29.18
CA GLN A 322 8.31 46.51 -30.10
C GLN A 322 9.38 45.64 -29.43
N GLN A 323 10.19 46.21 -28.52
CA GLN A 323 11.21 45.45 -27.79
C GLN A 323 10.65 44.48 -26.75
N THR A 324 9.43 44.72 -26.26
CA THR A 324 8.78 43.88 -25.24
C THR A 324 7.85 42.83 -25.81
N GLU A 325 7.40 43.01 -27.05
CA GLU A 325 6.52 42.08 -27.77
C GLU A 325 7.01 40.62 -27.75
N PRO A 326 8.30 40.28 -27.96
CA PRO A 326 8.77 38.90 -27.91
C PRO A 326 8.52 38.22 -26.55
N TYR A 327 8.66 38.96 -25.45
CA TYR A 327 8.41 38.43 -24.10
C TYR A 327 6.92 38.22 -23.84
N MET A 328 6.06 39.13 -24.30
CA MET A 328 4.60 38.97 -24.18
C MET A 328 4.12 37.77 -25.02
N ALA A 329 4.60 37.65 -26.26
CA ALA A 329 4.30 36.52 -27.14
C ALA A 329 4.75 35.19 -26.52
N LYS A 330 5.96 35.15 -25.95
CA LYS A 330 6.47 33.99 -25.23
C LYS A 330 5.61 33.66 -24.01
N ALA A 331 5.24 34.64 -23.18
CA ALA A 331 4.39 34.43 -22.01
C ALA A 331 3.04 33.80 -22.39
N LYS A 332 2.42 34.28 -23.47
CA LYS A 332 1.14 33.77 -24.01
C LYS A 332 1.29 32.35 -24.58
N SER A 333 2.33 32.09 -25.37
CA SER A 333 2.61 30.77 -25.94
C SER A 333 2.88 29.73 -24.84
N VAL A 334 3.70 30.08 -23.85
CA VAL A 334 3.97 29.22 -22.69
C VAL A 334 2.70 29.00 -21.87
N LYS A 335 1.87 30.03 -21.69
CA LYS A 335 0.59 29.90 -20.98
C LYS A 335 -0.32 28.87 -21.64
N LYS A 336 -0.48 28.93 -22.97
CA LYS A 336 -1.24 27.93 -23.71
C LYS A 336 -0.72 26.51 -23.46
N LYS A 337 0.61 26.32 -23.42
CA LYS A 337 1.20 25.02 -23.11
C LYS A 337 0.92 24.56 -21.67
N ILE A 338 0.89 25.48 -20.71
CA ILE A 338 0.51 25.17 -19.33
C ILE A 338 -0.95 24.74 -19.26
N ASP A 339 -1.84 25.42 -19.98
CA ASP A 339 -3.27 25.05 -20.06
C ASP A 339 -3.42 23.62 -20.60
N GLU A 340 -2.78 23.31 -21.74
CA GLU A 340 -2.75 21.95 -22.31
C GLU A 340 -2.22 20.91 -21.32
N LEU A 341 -1.09 21.19 -20.65
CA LEU A 341 -0.55 20.30 -19.63
C LEU A 341 -1.55 20.07 -18.50
N TRP A 342 -2.15 21.14 -17.98
CA TRP A 342 -3.07 21.08 -16.85
C TRP A 342 -4.30 20.22 -17.17
N ASP A 343 -4.81 20.29 -18.39
CA ASP A 343 -5.92 19.46 -18.84
C ASP A 343 -5.52 17.98 -18.93
N ASP A 344 -4.30 17.69 -19.38
CA ASP A 344 -3.74 16.33 -19.52
C ASP A 344 -3.17 15.73 -18.21
N LYS A 345 -3.27 16.42 -17.07
CA LYS A 345 -2.62 16.01 -15.79
C LYS A 345 -2.94 14.57 -15.36
N GLU A 346 -4.16 14.10 -15.61
CA GLU A 346 -4.64 12.74 -15.27
C GLU A 346 -4.06 11.65 -16.18
N GLN A 347 -3.57 12.01 -17.36
CA GLN A 347 -2.91 11.09 -18.30
C GLN A 347 -1.38 11.10 -18.13
N SER A 348 -0.87 11.93 -17.23
CA SER A 348 0.56 12.14 -17.00
C SER A 348 1.10 11.35 -15.81
N ASN A 349 2.42 11.36 -15.63
CA ASN A 349 3.09 10.78 -14.47
C ASN A 349 2.72 11.46 -13.12
N PHE A 350 2.00 12.58 -13.15
CA PHE A 350 1.51 13.27 -11.96
C PHE A 350 0.33 12.54 -11.30
N LYS A 351 -0.42 11.73 -12.05
CA LYS A 351 -1.50 10.91 -11.48
C LYS A 351 -1.01 10.02 -10.35
N ASP A 352 0.14 9.37 -10.55
CA ASP A 352 0.74 8.49 -9.54
C ASP A 352 1.14 9.28 -8.28
N VAL A 353 1.59 10.53 -8.45
CA VAL A 353 1.91 11.44 -7.33
C VAL A 353 0.63 11.82 -6.57
N MET A 354 -0.44 12.17 -7.29
CA MET A 354 -1.74 12.49 -6.69
C MET A 354 -2.30 11.29 -5.91
N ASP A 355 -2.21 10.09 -6.48
CA ASP A 355 -2.70 8.88 -5.83
C ASP A 355 -1.84 8.49 -4.62
N LEU A 356 -0.52 8.63 -4.69
CA LEU A 356 0.39 8.33 -3.59
C LEU A 356 0.26 9.33 -2.43
N ALA A 357 0.15 10.63 -2.72
CA ALA A 357 0.00 11.69 -1.70
C ALA A 357 -1.24 11.46 -0.80
N ASN A 358 -2.26 10.77 -1.32
CA ASN A 358 -3.48 10.42 -0.59
C ASN A 358 -3.39 9.10 0.19
N GLN A 359 -2.22 8.47 0.25
CA GLN A 359 -1.99 7.18 0.89
C GLN A 359 -0.89 7.25 1.96
N PRO A 360 -1.16 7.82 3.16
CA PRO A 360 -0.17 8.02 4.23
C PRO A 360 0.48 6.75 4.80
N THR A 361 0.01 5.57 4.39
CA THR A 361 0.57 4.26 4.77
C THR A 361 1.54 3.70 3.71
N GLN A 362 1.60 4.33 2.54
CA GLN A 362 2.50 3.93 1.45
C GLN A 362 3.84 4.66 1.54
N PRO A 363 4.92 4.06 1.03
CA PRO A 363 6.24 4.69 1.03
C PRO A 363 6.30 5.82 0.01
N GLY A 364 6.93 6.92 0.39
CA GLY A 364 7.10 8.12 -0.44
C GLY A 364 5.93 9.07 -0.37
N TYR A 365 4.90 8.81 0.45
CA TYR A 365 3.71 9.66 0.51
C TYR A 365 4.04 11.10 0.90
N LYS A 366 5.01 11.32 1.80
CA LYS A 366 5.38 12.68 2.22
C LYS A 366 6.11 13.43 1.11
N VAL A 367 6.94 12.72 0.35
CA VAL A 367 7.60 13.32 -0.83
C VAL A 367 6.56 13.67 -1.89
N ALA A 368 5.60 12.77 -2.13
CA ALA A 368 4.49 13.02 -3.05
C ALA A 368 3.58 14.17 -2.57
N GLU A 369 3.34 14.29 -1.26
CA GLU A 369 2.55 15.36 -0.65
C GLU A 369 3.24 16.73 -0.83
N GLU A 370 4.56 16.81 -0.64
CA GLU A 370 5.33 18.04 -0.90
C GLU A 370 5.35 18.42 -2.39
N GLU A 371 5.43 17.43 -3.28
CA GLU A 371 5.33 17.63 -4.72
C GLU A 371 3.94 18.16 -5.10
N LEU A 372 2.88 17.50 -4.63
CA LEU A 372 1.48 17.92 -4.82
C LEU A 372 1.22 19.31 -4.25
N PHE A 373 1.77 19.63 -3.08
CA PHE A 373 1.67 20.96 -2.49
C PHE A 373 2.30 22.02 -3.38
N SER A 374 3.47 21.73 -3.94
CA SER A 374 4.19 22.65 -4.84
C SER A 374 3.40 22.95 -6.11
N VAL A 375 2.83 21.91 -6.74
CA VAL A 375 1.94 22.05 -7.91
C VAL A 375 0.67 22.81 -7.54
N THR A 376 0.01 22.45 -6.44
CA THR A 376 -1.23 23.09 -5.97
C THR A 376 -1.03 24.58 -5.69
N ARG A 377 0.10 24.95 -5.08
CA ARG A 377 0.44 26.35 -4.82
C ARG A 377 0.61 27.14 -6.11
N MET A 378 1.29 26.57 -7.10
CA MET A 378 1.44 27.21 -8.41
C MET A 378 0.11 27.29 -9.16
N ALA A 379 -0.68 26.22 -9.14
CA ALA A 379 -2.01 26.18 -9.76
C ALA A 379 -2.94 27.27 -9.21
N LYS A 380 -2.96 27.46 -7.88
CA LYS A 380 -3.67 28.58 -7.24
C LYS A 380 -3.19 29.95 -7.74
N LYS A 381 -1.88 30.14 -7.89
CA LYS A 381 -1.30 31.39 -8.40
C LYS A 381 -1.75 31.68 -9.84
N LEU A 382 -1.95 30.63 -10.64
CA LEU A 382 -2.46 30.70 -12.01
C LEU A 382 -3.99 30.65 -12.11
N LYS A 383 -4.70 30.54 -10.98
CA LYS A 383 -6.17 30.48 -10.87
C LYS A 383 -6.81 29.22 -11.48
N TYR A 384 -6.11 28.09 -11.50
CA TYR A 384 -6.73 26.80 -11.86
C TYR A 384 -7.59 26.25 -10.70
N SER A 385 -8.64 25.50 -11.06
CA SER A 385 -9.43 24.74 -10.08
C SER A 385 -8.62 23.58 -9.50
N ILE A 386 -8.71 23.40 -8.18
CA ILE A 386 -8.00 22.33 -7.44
C ILE A 386 -8.97 21.41 -6.69
N SER A 387 -10.29 21.54 -6.93
CA SER A 387 -11.35 20.76 -6.25
C SER A 387 -11.11 19.25 -6.35
N ASP A 388 -10.62 18.81 -7.50
CA ASP A 388 -10.49 17.39 -7.84
C ASP A 388 -9.30 16.75 -7.10
N LEU A 389 -8.38 17.57 -6.58
CA LEU A 389 -7.20 17.15 -5.82
C LEU A 389 -7.51 16.87 -4.33
N ALA A 390 -8.60 17.42 -3.78
CA ALA A 390 -8.81 17.52 -2.32
C ALA A 390 -9.79 16.48 -1.69
N GLN A 391 -10.46 15.62 -2.48
CA GLN A 391 -11.66 14.89 -2.01
C GLN A 391 -11.47 13.54 -1.26
N LYS A 392 -10.30 13.16 -0.72
CA LYS A 392 -10.07 11.74 -0.32
C LYS A 392 -10.06 11.39 1.19
N GLN A 393 -10.04 12.34 2.14
CA GLN A 393 -9.98 12.01 3.58
C GLN A 393 -11.29 11.44 4.20
N PRO A 394 -12.50 12.00 3.97
CA PRO A 394 -13.75 11.46 4.53
C PRO A 394 -14.08 10.05 4.02
N LYS A 395 -13.58 9.68 2.83
CA LYS A 395 -13.79 8.37 2.21
C LYS A 395 -13.09 7.25 3.00
N ARG A 396 -11.95 7.51 3.65
CA ARG A 396 -11.20 6.49 4.43
C ARG A 396 -11.90 6.06 5.72
N GLN A 397 -12.57 6.99 6.40
CA GLN A 397 -13.34 6.66 7.60
C GLN A 397 -14.54 5.76 7.26
N LYS A 398 -15.27 6.08 6.19
CA LYS A 398 -16.37 5.23 5.68
C LYS A 398 -15.92 3.81 5.33
N LEU A 399 -14.80 3.69 4.60
CA LEU A 399 -14.21 2.39 4.25
C LEU A 399 -13.85 1.56 5.48
N SER A 400 -13.36 2.20 6.56
CA SER A 400 -13.00 1.50 7.80
C SER A 400 -14.21 0.94 8.54
N GLN A 401 -15.34 1.66 8.55
CA GLN A 401 -16.60 1.18 9.12
C GLN A 401 -17.20 0.03 8.29
N GLU A 402 -17.19 0.16 6.96
CA GLU A 402 -17.63 -0.89 6.04
C GLU A 402 -16.86 -2.20 6.27
N LEU A 403 -15.55 -2.10 6.45
CA LEU A 403 -14.67 -3.25 6.73
C LEU A 403 -15.06 -4.02 8.00
N ILE A 404 -15.44 -3.33 9.08
CA ILE A 404 -15.87 -3.99 10.33
C ILE A 404 -17.13 -4.83 10.06
N SER A 405 -18.09 -4.28 9.33
CA SER A 405 -19.32 -4.99 8.97
C SER A 405 -19.04 -6.23 8.11
N LEU A 406 -18.13 -6.13 7.15
CA LEU A 406 -17.74 -7.24 6.27
C LEU A 406 -17.01 -8.35 7.04
N LYS A 407 -16.14 -8.00 7.99
CA LYS A 407 -15.47 -9.01 8.85
C LYS A 407 -16.48 -9.83 9.66
N THR A 408 -17.54 -9.21 10.16
CA THR A 408 -18.64 -9.92 10.84
C THR A 408 -19.39 -10.85 9.89
N LYS A 409 -19.59 -10.45 8.62
CA LYS A 409 -20.22 -11.31 7.60
C LYS A 409 -19.34 -12.50 7.24
N VAL A 410 -18.03 -12.30 7.07
CA VAL A 410 -17.08 -13.39 6.81
C VAL A 410 -17.00 -14.36 7.98
N LYS A 411 -17.10 -13.90 9.22
CA LYS A 411 -17.19 -14.79 10.39
C LYS A 411 -18.41 -15.71 10.34
N LYS A 412 -19.55 -15.22 9.86
CA LYS A 412 -20.78 -16.00 9.71
C LYS A 412 -20.76 -16.92 8.49
N ASN A 413 -20.16 -16.46 7.39
CA ASN A 413 -19.99 -17.25 6.18
C ASN A 413 -18.54 -17.17 5.66
N PRO A 414 -17.64 -18.01 6.20
CA PRO A 414 -16.21 -17.97 5.88
C PRO A 414 -15.88 -18.32 4.43
N TYR A 415 -16.80 -18.93 3.69
CA TYR A 415 -16.54 -19.40 2.33
C TYR A 415 -17.07 -18.47 1.24
N ASP A 416 -17.74 -17.39 1.61
CA ASP A 416 -18.29 -16.43 0.65
C ASP A 416 -17.16 -15.59 0.01
N SER A 417 -16.84 -15.91 -1.25
CA SER A 417 -15.82 -15.20 -2.02
C SER A 417 -16.17 -13.73 -2.24
N SER A 418 -17.46 -13.37 -2.30
CA SER A 418 -17.89 -11.99 -2.55
C SER A 418 -17.54 -11.07 -1.38
N TYR A 419 -17.67 -11.55 -0.14
CA TYR A 419 -17.27 -10.78 1.04
C TYR A 419 -15.75 -10.68 1.15
N LEU A 420 -15.02 -11.74 0.80
CA LEU A 420 -13.57 -11.75 0.80
C LEU A 420 -12.99 -10.78 -0.26
N GLU A 421 -13.54 -10.74 -1.47
CA GLU A 421 -13.14 -9.80 -2.51
C GLU A 421 -13.37 -8.34 -2.08
N LYS A 422 -14.52 -8.03 -1.46
CA LYS A 422 -14.80 -6.70 -0.90
C LYS A 422 -13.82 -6.32 0.21
N ILE A 423 -13.50 -7.25 1.11
CA ILE A 423 -12.48 -7.02 2.15
C ILE A 423 -11.13 -6.76 1.51
N ARG A 424 -10.71 -7.55 0.51
CA ARG A 424 -9.45 -7.36 -0.21
C ARG A 424 -9.35 -5.96 -0.80
N ASP A 425 -10.39 -5.50 -1.49
CA ASP A 425 -10.40 -4.18 -2.14
C ASP A 425 -10.30 -3.04 -1.13
N ILE A 426 -11.01 -3.15 -0.01
CA ILE A 426 -10.97 -2.15 1.06
C ILE A 426 -9.61 -2.17 1.77
N GLU A 427 -9.09 -3.34 2.16
CA GLU A 427 -7.78 -3.46 2.82
C GLU A 427 -6.64 -2.98 1.90
N SER A 428 -6.76 -3.17 0.58
CA SER A 428 -5.86 -2.61 -0.43
C SER A 428 -5.89 -1.08 -0.44
N LYS A 429 -7.08 -0.47 -0.50
CA LYS A 429 -7.27 1.01 -0.41
C LYS A 429 -6.75 1.61 0.90
N LEU A 430 -6.79 0.83 1.99
CA LEU A 430 -6.27 1.22 3.31
C LEU A 430 -4.75 0.95 3.47
N GLY A 431 -4.12 0.26 2.52
CA GLY A 431 -2.67 -0.05 2.53
C GLY A 431 -2.26 -1.19 3.47
N ARG A 432 -3.20 -2.08 3.84
CA ARG A 432 -2.98 -3.23 4.75
C ARG A 432 -2.64 -4.49 3.96
N GLY A 433 -1.48 -4.45 3.28
CA GLY A 433 -1.02 -5.47 2.35
C GLY A 433 -1.00 -6.91 2.88
N SER A 434 -0.67 -7.14 4.15
CA SER A 434 -0.60 -8.49 4.72
C SER A 434 -1.97 -9.16 4.78
N MET A 435 -3.03 -8.39 5.06
CA MET A 435 -4.40 -8.90 4.99
C MET A 435 -4.83 -9.15 3.55
N VAL A 436 -4.45 -8.27 2.61
CA VAL A 436 -4.71 -8.47 1.17
C VAL A 436 -4.09 -9.79 0.70
N ALA A 437 -2.80 -10.00 0.97
CA ALA A 437 -2.09 -11.22 0.58
C ALA A 437 -2.71 -12.48 1.22
N TYR A 438 -3.10 -12.41 2.50
CA TYR A 438 -3.81 -13.51 3.16
C TYR A 438 -5.15 -13.83 2.47
N ILE A 439 -5.94 -12.80 2.14
CA ILE A 439 -7.22 -12.97 1.47
C ILE A 439 -7.06 -13.48 0.04
N ASP A 440 -6.08 -13.00 -0.72
CA ASP A 440 -5.78 -13.50 -2.07
C ASP A 440 -5.39 -14.98 -2.05
N ALA A 441 -4.53 -15.39 -1.10
CA ALA A 441 -4.17 -16.78 -0.91
C ALA A 441 -5.40 -17.64 -0.56
N ARG A 442 -6.30 -17.14 0.29
CA ARG A 442 -7.56 -17.81 0.63
C ARG A 442 -8.50 -17.93 -0.56
N LEU A 443 -8.71 -16.86 -1.31
CA LEU A 443 -9.54 -16.84 -2.52
C LEU A 443 -9.01 -17.83 -3.57
N THR A 444 -7.70 -17.90 -3.75
CA THR A 444 -7.05 -18.85 -4.67
C THR A 444 -7.35 -20.29 -4.26
N LYS A 445 -7.23 -20.61 -2.97
CA LYS A 445 -7.58 -21.94 -2.42
C LYS A 445 -9.07 -22.28 -2.59
N LEU A 446 -9.96 -21.30 -2.40
CA LEU A 446 -11.40 -21.50 -2.60
C LEU A 446 -11.73 -21.77 -4.07
N LYS A 447 -11.07 -21.08 -5.01
CA LYS A 447 -11.23 -21.32 -6.45
C LYS A 447 -10.70 -22.69 -6.86
N SER A 448 -9.56 -23.12 -6.32
CA SER A 448 -9.01 -24.45 -6.63
C SER A 448 -9.82 -25.61 -6.04
N THR A 449 -10.47 -25.41 -4.89
CA THR A 449 -11.34 -26.42 -4.27
C THR A 449 -12.77 -26.42 -4.83
N GLY A 450 -13.24 -25.29 -5.36
CA GLY A 450 -14.54 -25.21 -6.06
C GLY A 450 -14.60 -25.95 -7.40
N GLY A 451 -13.46 -26.41 -7.94
CA GLY A 451 -13.36 -27.26 -9.13
C GLY A 451 -13.24 -28.76 -8.85
N GLN A 452 -13.32 -29.19 -7.58
CA GLN A 452 -13.33 -30.60 -7.17
C GLN A 452 -14.62 -30.98 -6.43
N ASN A 453 -15.77 -30.55 -6.96
CA ASN A 453 -17.08 -31.10 -6.59
C ASN A 453 -17.58 -32.03 -7.67
#